data_AF-A0A524CYM0-F1
#
_entry.id   AF-A0A524CYM0-F1
#
_cell.length_a   1.000
_cell.length_b   1.000
_cell.length_c   1.000
_cell.angle_alpha   90.00
_cell.angle_beta   90.00
_cell.angle_gamma   90.00
#
_symmetry.space_group_name_H-M   'P 1'
#
loop_
_entity.id
_entity.type
_entity.pdbx_description
1 polymer ?
#
loop_
_entity_poly.entity_id
_entity_poly.type
_entity_poly.pdbx_seq_one_letter_code
_entity_poly.pdbx_strand_id
1 'polypeptide(L)' 'MAYSPFEVRVYPIFIYYLVLIIFSAFLTYKIYLKWRERRVPPPLYITVVFGLLTTALVVLTIGLLEAIITGYYME' A
#
# COMPACT_ATOMS: atom_id res chain seq x y z
N MET A 1 -0.66 -3.05 27.20
CA MET A 1 -0.14 -3.35 25.86
C MET A 1 0.67 -4.63 25.99
N ALA A 2 0.13 -5.74 25.52
CA ALA A 2 0.85 -7.02 25.51
C ALA A 2 1.46 -7.18 24.11
N TYR A 3 2.73 -7.57 24.05
CA TYR A 3 3.37 -7.89 22.78
C TYR A 3 3.00 -9.33 22.42
N SER A 4 2.34 -9.52 21.28
CA SER A 4 2.02 -10.83 20.74
C SER A 4 3.12 -11.27 19.77
N PRO A 5 3.52 -12.55 19.79
CA PRO A 5 4.56 -13.06 18.90
C PRO A 5 4.09 -13.05 17.45
N PHE A 6 5.01 -12.73 16.54
CA PHE A 6 4.73 -12.67 15.11
C PHE A 6 4.33 -14.05 14.58
N GLU A 7 3.13 -14.13 14.00
CA GLU A 7 2.64 -15.39 13.46
C GLU A 7 3.15 -15.64 12.04
N VAL A 8 3.69 -16.84 11.81
CA VAL A 8 4.27 -17.21 10.50
C VAL A 8 3.25 -17.13 9.34
N ARG A 9 1.95 -17.26 9.64
CA ARG A 9 0.86 -17.11 8.66
C ARG A 9 0.78 -15.72 8.01
N VAL A 10 1.43 -14.72 8.60
CA VAL A 10 1.37 -13.32 8.17
C VAL A 10 2.46 -12.98 7.14
N TYR A 11 3.50 -13.82 7.00
CA TYR A 11 4.56 -13.64 5.99
C TYR A 11 4.04 -13.49 4.55
N PRO A 12 3.06 -14.30 4.07
CA PRO A 12 2.52 -14.13 2.73
C PRO A 12 1.86 -12.76 2.50
N ILE A 13 1.23 -12.17 3.54
CA ILE A 13 0.54 -10.87 3.46
C ILE A 13 1.52 -9.75 3.09
N PHE A 14 2.75 -9.83 3.59
CA PHE A 14 3.80 -8.87 3.22
C PHE A 14 4.09 -8.87 1.72
N ILE A 15 4.17 -10.06 1.10
CA ILE A 15 4.38 -10.20 -0.35
C ILE A 15 3.20 -9.60 -1.11
N TYR A 16 1.97 -9.86 -0.67
CA TYR A 16 0.77 -9.28 -1.29
C TYR A 16 0.79 -7.75 -1.23
N TYR A 17 1.20 -7.16 -0.10
CA TYR A 17 1.29 -5.70 0.01
C TYR A 17 2.34 -5.10 -0.92
N LEU A 18 3.51 -5.72 -1.08
CA LEU A 18 4.50 -5.28 -2.06
C LEU A 18 3.95 -5.29 -3.49
N VAL A 19 3.25 -6.37 -3.88
CA VAL A 19 2.61 -6.46 -5.20
C VAL A 19 1.55 -5.38 -5.37
N LEU A 20 0.69 -5.17 -4.35
CA LEU A 20 -0.36 -4.16 -4.38
C LEU A 20 0.19 -2.74 -4.44
N ILE A 21 1.30 -2.43 -3.76
CA ILE A 21 1.97 -1.12 -3.84
C ILE A 21 2.46 -0.87 -5.26
N ILE A 22 3.17 -1.83 -5.86
CA ILE A 22 3.70 -1.70 -7.22
C ILE A 22 2.55 -1.51 -8.22
N PHE A 23 1.49 -2.32 -8.10
CA PHE A 23 0.36 -2.25 -9.00
C PHE A 23 -0.46 -0.95 -8.82
N SER A 24 -0.67 -0.51 -7.59
CA SER A 24 -1.38 0.74 -7.28
C SER A 24 -0.59 1.95 -7.77
N ALA A 25 0.73 1.99 -7.58
CA ALA A 25 1.59 3.04 -8.11
C ALA A 25 1.56 3.08 -9.64
N PHE A 26 1.63 1.91 -10.29
CA PHE A 26 1.54 1.80 -11.75
C PHE A 26 0.20 2.30 -12.30
N LEU A 27 -0.90 1.91 -11.67
CA LEU A 27 -2.23 2.39 -12.04
C LEU A 27 -2.38 3.89 -11.81
N THR A 28 -1.92 4.41 -10.67
CA THR A 28 -1.89 5.84 -10.37
C THR A 28 -1.18 6.61 -11.49
N TYR A 29 0.00 6.14 -11.89
CA TYR A 29 0.78 6.75 -12.97
C TYR A 29 0.04 6.72 -14.32
N LYS A 30 -0.53 5.57 -14.71
CA LYS A 30 -1.30 5.43 -15.95
C LYS A 30 -2.53 6.35 -15.98
N ILE A 31 -3.23 6.49 -14.86
CA ILE A 31 -4.43 7.33 -14.75
C ILE A 31 -4.04 8.81 -14.79
N TYR A 32 -2.94 9.18 -14.13
CA TYR A 32 -2.39 10.53 -14.20
C TYR A 32 -1.98 10.92 -15.63
N LEU A 33 -1.32 10.02 -16.38
CA LEU A 33 -1.00 10.26 -17.78
C LEU A 33 -2.26 10.49 -18.62
N LYS A 34 -3.29 9.64 -18.47
CA LYS A 34 -4.57 9.81 -19.17
C LYS A 34 -5.30 11.08 -18.77
N TRP A 35 -5.19 11.50 -17.51
CA TRP A 35 -5.71 12.78 -17.05
C TRP A 35 -5.03 13.94 -17.77
N ARG A 36 -3.69 13.91 -17.87
CA ARG A 36 -2.90 14.93 -18.57
C ARG A 36 -3.28 15.05 -20.05
N GLU A 37 -3.55 13.93 -20.71
CA GLU A 37 -3.97 13.88 -22.12
C GLU A 37 -5.39 14.41 -22.34
N ARG A 38 -6.34 14.01 -21.49
CA ARG A 38 -7.77 14.30 -21.71
C ARG A 38 -8.25 15.59 -21.06
N ARG A 39 -7.52 16.11 -20.06
CA ARG A 39 -7.88 17.28 -19.22
C ARG A 39 -9.32 17.28 -18.68
N VAL A 40 -9.94 16.11 -18.59
CA VAL A 40 -11.27 15.95 -17.99
C VAL A 40 -11.13 15.72 -16.47
N PRO A 41 -12.08 16.19 -15.65
CA PRO A 41 -11.97 16.09 -14.19
C PRO A 41 -12.02 14.67 -13.58
N PRO A 42 -12.76 13.66 -14.10
CA PRO A 42 -12.92 12.37 -13.42
C PRO A 42 -11.61 11.58 -13.17
N PRO A 43 -10.65 11.51 -14.12
CA PRO A 43 -9.35 10.87 -13.92
C PRO A 43 -8.52 11.48 -12.78
N LEU A 44 -8.72 12.76 -12.46
CA LEU A 44 -7.99 13.45 -11.40
C LEU A 44 -8.40 12.90 -10.02
N TYR A 45 -9.70 12.78 -9.77
CA TYR A 45 -10.23 12.22 -8.53
C TYR A 45 -9.78 10.77 -8.31
N ILE A 46 -9.80 9.96 -9.37
CA ILE A 46 -9.36 8.56 -9.30
C ILE A 46 -7.85 8.48 -9.01
N THR A 47 -7.04 9.39 -9.58
CA THR A 47 -5.60 9.45 -9.28
C THR A 47 -5.36 9.74 -7.79
N VAL A 48 -6.12 10.66 -7.19
CA VAL A 48 -6.02 10.98 -5.76
C VAL A 48 -6.38 9.76 -4.90
N VAL A 49 -7.47 9.06 -5.22
CA VAL A 49 -7.90 7.85 -4.48
C VAL A 49 -6.83 6.76 -4.55
N PHE A 50 -6.28 6.47 -5.73
CA PHE A 50 -5.22 5.48 -5.88
C PHE A 50 -3.90 5.92 -5.24
N GLY A 51 -3.60 7.22 -5.24
CA GLY A 51 -2.47 7.79 -4.51
C GLY A 51 -2.59 7.54 -3.01
N LEU A 52 -3.74 7.87 -2.42
CA LEU A 52 -4.03 7.62 -0.99
C LEU A 52 -3.98 6.13 -0.64
N LEU A 53 -4.53 5.27 -1.50
CA LEU A 53 -4.44 3.82 -1.33
C LEU A 53 -2.98 3.35 -1.32
N THR A 54 -2.16 3.86 -2.24
CA THR A 54 -0.72 3.53 -2.31
C THR A 54 -0.01 3.96 -1.03
N THR A 55 -0.28 5.17 -0.53
CA THR A 55 0.30 5.65 0.74
C THR A 55 -0.14 4.79 1.93
N ALA A 56 -1.42 4.44 2.02
CA ALA A 56 -1.92 3.58 3.09
C ALA A 56 -1.26 2.20 3.07
N LEU A 57 -1.11 1.60 1.89
CA LEU A 57 -0.41 0.33 1.73
C LEU A 57 1.06 0.44 2.15
N VAL A 58 1.77 1.51 1.80
CA VAL A 58 3.16 1.74 2.23
C VAL A 58 3.28 1.80 3.75
N VAL A 59 2.40 2.55 4.42
CA VAL A 59 2.40 2.64 5.89
C VAL A 59 2.16 1.27 6.53
N LEU A 60 1.18 0.51 6.02
CA LEU A 60 0.90 -0.84 6.48
C LEU A 60 2.07 -1.79 6.25
N THR A 61 2.75 -1.69 5.11
CA THR A 61 3.94 -2.48 4.82
C THR A 61 5.10 -2.15 5.75
N ILE A 62 5.30 -0.88 6.10
CA ILE A 62 6.33 -0.47 7.07
C ILE A 62 6.03 -1.06 8.45
N GLY A 63 4.79 -0.91 8.94
CA GLY A 63 4.40 -1.49 10.24
C GLY A 63 4.52 -3.02 10.26
N LEU A 64 4.19 -3.67 9.14
CA LEU A 64 4.36 -5.12 9.01
C LEU A 64 5.84 -5.52 8.95
N LEU A 65 6.68 -4.74 8.28
CA LEU A 65 8.13 -4.97 8.23
C LEU A 65 8.76 -4.85 9.61
N GLU A 66 8.37 -3.83 10.38
CA GLU A 66 8.81 -3.67 11.77
C GLU A 66 8.43 -4.90 12.61
N ALA A 67 7.17 -5.35 12.53
CA ALA A 67 6.69 -6.54 13.23
C ALA A 67 7.43 -7.83 12.82
N ILE A 68 7.81 -7.97 11.54
CA ILE A 68 8.63 -9.09 11.05
C ILE A 68 10.04 -9.05 11.66
N ILE A 69 10.66 -7.87 11.76
CA ILE A 69 12.02 -7.70 12.28
C ILE A 69 12.06 -7.90 13.80
N THR A 70 11.12 -7.31 14.53
CA THR A 70 11.07 -7.41 16.00
C THR A 70 10.54 -8.76 16.47
N GLY A 71 9.83 -9.51 15.61
CA GLY A 71 9.17 -10.76 15.97
C GLY A 71 7.99 -10.57 16.93
N TYR A 72 7.60 -9.32 17.20
CA TYR A 72 6.50 -8.95 18.08
C TYR A 72 5.75 -7.75 17.50
N TYR A 73 4.42 -7.77 17.59
CA TYR A 73 3.59 -6.61 17.29
C TYR A 73 2.87 -6.13 18.56
N MET A 74 2.63 -4.82 18.65
CA MET A 74 1.70 -4.30 19.66
C MET A 74 0.30 -4.44 19.11
N GLU A 75 -0.54 -5.20 19.83
CA GLU A 75 -2.00 -5.13 19.70
C GLU A 75 -2.56 -3.81 20.23
#